data_AF-A0A812R579-F1
#
_entry.id   AF-A0A812R579-F1
#
_cell.length_a   1.000
_cell.length_b   1.000
_cell.length_c   1.000
_cell.angle_alpha   90.00
_cell.angle_beta   90.00
_cell.angle_gamma   90.00
#
_symmetry.space_group_name_H-M   'P 1'
#
loop_
_entity.id
_entity.type
_entity.pdbx_description
1 polymer ?
#
loop_
_entity_poly.entity_id
_entity_poly.type
_entity_poly.pdbx_seq_one_letter_code
_entity_poly.pdbx_strand_id
1 'polypeptide(L)'
;MWKSRALVASLALGLASAGGLPDGPIIAAWQDWSACNETQTLRAVQEGVNVIFWFAINLVKDTKTQQPKITGGPDMGCVAKVRAAIERLRLPTAHLITVGGWDSPHPDTSFSGSQWFDVWNEWNKRLPVPFDGFDWDLEGNDQLSSPNNEFTPRCLQLVLDMSIAAKRAGLLATLAPPQSYFDVTTQQFNRFLNNTDPDFHPEFHYMGRNSYAYLLAAAPPGTFDLVEVQLYETFAPALRSLDTGMPGADYLRAWAAQLLAGWMINVTDPQLPLKGLLPVHLEPSRFIAALSFAPGSSAGRSAFFWPDQVQEAYQAADPSRRPRGYAFWNIGMEGSKVNNTNSTVAFASSLNSFLHVRDTAVPEATDELVV
;
A
#
# COMPACT_ATOMS: atom_id res chain seq x y z
N MET A 1 -19.47 18.74 53.13
CA MET A 1 -18.33 18.64 52.20
C MET A 1 -18.51 17.44 51.28
N TRP A 2 -19.40 17.51 50.28
CA TRP A 2 -19.48 16.50 49.21
C TRP A 2 -19.16 17.22 47.88
N LYS A 3 -18.15 16.75 47.15
CA LYS A 3 -17.78 17.29 45.84
C LYS A 3 -18.17 16.29 44.75
N SER A 4 -19.26 16.57 44.04
CA SER A 4 -19.59 15.86 42.80
C SER A 4 -18.49 16.10 41.77
N ARG A 5 -17.92 15.02 41.21
CA ARG A 5 -17.13 15.08 39.99
C ARG A 5 -18.04 14.71 38.83
N ALA A 6 -18.46 15.70 38.04
CA ALA A 6 -19.06 15.42 36.74
C ALA A 6 -17.96 14.88 35.81
N LEU A 7 -18.18 13.70 35.22
CA LEU A 7 -17.39 13.21 34.11
C LEU A 7 -17.79 14.01 32.87
N VAL A 8 -16.91 14.85 32.35
CA VAL A 8 -17.08 15.45 31.02
C VAL A 8 -16.46 14.48 30.02
N ALA A 9 -17.30 13.68 29.36
CA ALA A 9 -16.88 12.90 28.20
C ALA A 9 -16.78 13.86 27.00
N SER A 10 -15.56 14.21 26.60
CA SER A 10 -15.33 14.92 25.35
C SER A 10 -15.59 13.99 24.17
N LEU A 11 -16.75 14.14 23.54
CA LEU A 11 -16.92 13.71 22.15
C LEU A 11 -16.04 14.57 21.24
N ALA A 12 -14.84 14.07 20.97
CA ALA A 12 -14.01 14.56 19.88
C ALA A 12 -14.63 14.09 18.55
N LEU A 13 -15.66 14.80 18.08
CA LEU A 13 -16.10 14.72 16.69
C LEU A 13 -15.00 15.31 15.81
N GLY A 14 -14.03 14.45 15.45
CA GLY A 14 -12.97 14.75 14.51
C GLY A 14 -13.55 15.04 13.14
N LEU A 15 -13.79 16.32 12.85
CA LEU A 15 -13.79 16.81 11.48
C LEU A 15 -12.38 16.56 10.93
N ALA A 16 -12.22 15.47 10.17
CA ALA A 16 -10.96 15.13 9.55
C ALA A 16 -10.46 16.33 8.73
N SER A 17 -9.28 16.84 9.05
CA SER A 17 -8.63 17.87 8.23
C SER A 17 -8.38 17.28 6.85
N ALA A 18 -8.82 17.98 5.80
CA ALA A 18 -8.59 17.55 4.43
C ALA A 18 -7.10 17.25 4.17
N GLY A 19 -6.80 16.06 3.64
CA GLY A 19 -5.45 15.61 3.26
C GLY A 19 -4.74 14.65 4.23
N GLY A 20 -5.36 14.22 5.33
CA GLY A 20 -4.77 13.26 6.28
C GLY A 20 -5.22 11.80 6.10
N LEU A 21 -4.35 10.85 6.47
CA LEU A 21 -4.77 9.46 6.73
C LEU A 21 -5.67 9.38 7.98
N PRO A 22 -6.59 8.41 8.07
CA PRO A 22 -7.39 8.20 9.28
C PRO A 22 -6.54 7.92 10.52
N ASP A 23 -6.91 8.51 11.66
CA ASP A 23 -6.27 8.21 12.94
C ASP A 23 -6.44 6.73 13.34
N GLY A 24 -5.47 6.20 14.09
CA GLY A 24 -5.51 4.82 14.57
C GLY A 24 -5.14 3.77 13.51
N PRO A 25 -5.67 2.53 13.62
CA PRO A 25 -5.37 1.44 12.70
C PRO A 25 -5.83 1.69 11.27
N ILE A 26 -5.18 1.03 10.33
CA ILE A 26 -5.50 1.12 8.90
C ILE A 26 -5.91 -0.25 8.36
N ILE A 27 -7.01 -0.26 7.61
CA ILE A 27 -7.36 -1.33 6.69
C ILE A 27 -7.37 -0.67 5.31
N ALA A 28 -6.32 -0.94 4.55
CA ALA A 28 -6.20 -0.46 3.18
C ALA A 28 -6.62 -1.57 2.20
N ALA A 29 -7.07 -1.19 1.01
CA ALA A 29 -7.28 -2.14 -0.06
C ALA A 29 -7.13 -1.47 -1.43
N TRP A 30 -6.56 -2.21 -2.39
CA TRP A 30 -6.60 -1.79 -3.78
C TRP A 30 -7.96 -2.08 -4.38
N GLN A 31 -8.52 -1.12 -5.12
CA GLN A 31 -9.58 -1.39 -6.08
C GLN A 31 -8.93 -1.65 -7.44
N ASP A 32 -9.28 -2.77 -8.06
CA ASP A 32 -8.58 -3.31 -9.22
C ASP A 32 -9.01 -2.67 -10.55
N TRP A 33 -8.48 -3.23 -11.64
CA TRP A 33 -8.74 -2.81 -13.02
C TRP A 33 -10.22 -2.86 -13.45
N SER A 34 -11.15 -3.41 -12.64
CA SER A 34 -12.57 -3.58 -12.99
C SER A 34 -13.42 -2.30 -12.95
N ALA A 35 -12.93 -1.23 -13.60
CA ALA A 35 -13.67 0.00 -13.92
C ALA A 35 -14.39 0.71 -12.75
N CYS A 36 -14.00 0.43 -11.49
CA CYS A 36 -14.70 0.77 -10.26
C CYS A 36 -16.05 0.02 -10.07
N ASN A 37 -16.10 -0.86 -9.06
CA ASN A 37 -17.32 -1.55 -8.62
C ASN A 37 -17.89 -0.88 -7.36
N GLU A 38 -18.88 0.00 -7.55
CA GLU A 38 -19.49 0.80 -6.46
C GLU A 38 -19.98 -0.06 -5.29
N THR A 39 -20.71 -1.15 -5.56
CA THR A 39 -21.28 -2.01 -4.52
C THR A 39 -20.20 -2.72 -3.70
N GLN A 40 -19.18 -3.29 -4.34
CA GLN A 40 -18.10 -3.98 -3.63
C GLN A 40 -17.22 -3.01 -2.84
N THR A 41 -16.87 -1.85 -3.41
CA THR A 41 -16.08 -0.83 -2.69
C THR A 41 -16.83 -0.29 -1.49
N LEU A 42 -18.11 0.06 -1.63
CA LEU A 42 -18.90 0.56 -0.49
C LEU A 42 -19.02 -0.49 0.61
N ARG A 43 -19.26 -1.76 0.25
CA ARG A 43 -19.30 -2.86 1.21
C ARG A 43 -17.96 -3.01 1.94
N ALA A 44 -16.84 -3.00 1.24
CA ALA A 44 -15.52 -3.11 1.86
C ALA A 44 -15.24 -1.96 2.85
N VAL A 45 -15.66 -0.72 2.52
CA VAL A 45 -15.52 0.46 3.39
C VAL A 45 -16.42 0.42 4.62
N GLN A 46 -17.65 -0.11 4.47
CA GLN A 46 -18.55 -0.39 5.59
C GLN A 46 -18.00 -1.49 6.50
N GLU A 47 -17.42 -2.54 5.93
CA GLU A 47 -16.89 -3.70 6.68
C GLU A 47 -15.56 -3.41 7.38
N GLY A 48 -14.75 -2.45 6.90
CA GLY A 48 -13.50 -2.08 7.57
C GLY A 48 -12.59 -1.09 6.85
N VAL A 49 -12.59 -1.07 5.51
CA VAL A 49 -11.60 -0.31 4.71
C VAL A 49 -11.70 1.19 5.00
N ASN A 50 -10.56 1.81 5.36
CA ASN A 50 -10.42 3.25 5.59
C ASN A 50 -9.33 3.91 4.72
N VAL A 51 -8.63 3.15 3.88
CA VAL A 51 -7.77 3.68 2.82
C VAL A 51 -8.06 2.88 1.53
N ILE A 52 -8.36 3.57 0.43
CA ILE A 52 -8.53 2.95 -0.89
C ILE A 52 -7.41 3.42 -1.81
N PHE A 53 -6.67 2.46 -2.36
CA PHE A 53 -5.75 2.65 -3.45
C PHE A 53 -6.47 2.35 -4.77
N TRP A 54 -6.60 3.34 -5.64
CA TRP A 54 -7.32 3.20 -6.91
C TRP A 54 -6.35 2.86 -8.04
N PHE A 55 -6.50 1.69 -8.66
CA PHE A 55 -5.52 1.18 -9.62
C PHE A 55 -5.89 1.47 -11.09
N ALA A 56 -4.98 1.86 -11.96
CA ALA A 56 -3.73 2.60 -11.73
C ALA A 56 -3.50 3.55 -12.91
N ILE A 57 -2.79 4.66 -12.69
CA ILE A 57 -2.36 5.60 -13.73
C ILE A 57 -0.90 5.40 -14.12
N ASN A 58 -0.54 5.92 -15.29
CA ASN A 58 0.81 5.92 -15.84
C ASN A 58 1.27 7.34 -16.14
N LEU A 59 2.54 7.63 -15.86
CA LEU A 59 3.19 8.93 -16.07
C LEU A 59 4.08 8.87 -17.32
N VAL A 60 3.51 9.17 -18.49
CA VAL A 60 4.16 8.95 -19.80
C VAL A 60 4.38 10.24 -20.59
N LYS A 61 5.41 10.28 -21.44
CA LYS A 61 5.57 11.35 -22.42
C LYS A 61 4.67 11.12 -23.63
N ASP A 62 3.85 12.11 -23.97
CA ASP A 62 3.01 12.05 -25.16
C ASP A 62 3.86 12.13 -26.43
N THR A 63 3.75 11.14 -27.31
CA THR A 63 4.63 10.99 -28.47
C THR A 63 4.46 12.09 -29.52
N LYS A 64 3.33 12.80 -29.55
CA LYS A 64 3.06 13.86 -30.53
C LYS A 64 3.49 15.23 -30.02
N THR A 65 3.22 15.53 -28.76
CA THR A 65 3.48 16.85 -28.14
C THR A 65 4.80 16.93 -27.39
N GLN A 66 5.41 15.77 -27.10
CA GLN A 66 6.59 15.63 -26.23
C GLN A 66 6.40 16.22 -24.82
N GLN A 67 5.14 16.35 -24.38
CA GLN A 67 4.76 16.85 -23.06
C GLN A 67 4.45 15.69 -22.10
N PRO A 68 4.56 15.91 -20.77
CA PRO A 68 4.12 14.95 -19.78
C PRO A 68 2.60 14.75 -19.85
N LYS A 69 2.15 13.50 -19.71
CA LYS A 69 0.75 13.09 -19.84
C LYS A 69 0.43 11.95 -18.88
N ILE A 70 -0.72 12.06 -18.24
CA ILE A 70 -1.30 10.98 -17.42
C ILE A 70 -2.19 10.12 -18.33
N THR A 71 -2.03 8.80 -18.23
CA THR A 71 -2.83 7.81 -18.99
C THR A 71 -3.25 6.65 -18.09
N GLY A 72 -4.24 5.86 -18.51
CA GLY A 72 -4.83 4.82 -17.67
C GLY A 72 -5.76 5.41 -16.61
N GLY A 73 -5.89 4.72 -15.48
CA GLY A 73 -6.77 5.06 -14.35
C GLY A 73 -8.17 4.43 -14.44
N PRO A 74 -8.90 4.39 -13.31
CA PRO A 74 -10.28 3.93 -13.23
C PRO A 74 -11.27 4.94 -13.86
N ASP A 75 -12.55 4.56 -13.93
CA ASP A 75 -13.63 5.50 -14.23
C ASP A 75 -13.76 6.55 -13.11
N MET A 76 -13.27 7.77 -13.38
CA MET A 76 -13.29 8.89 -12.44
C MET A 76 -14.71 9.35 -12.07
N GLY A 77 -15.70 9.10 -12.91
CA GLY A 77 -17.11 9.33 -12.60
C GLY A 77 -17.66 8.29 -11.62
N CYS A 78 -17.23 7.03 -11.72
CA CYS A 78 -17.53 6.01 -10.71
C CYS A 78 -16.82 6.30 -9.39
N VAL A 79 -15.51 6.62 -9.41
CA VAL A 79 -14.75 7.03 -8.21
C VAL A 79 -15.48 8.15 -7.46
N ALA A 80 -15.93 9.20 -8.17
CA ALA A 80 -16.68 10.30 -7.58
C ALA A 80 -18.01 9.86 -6.93
N LYS A 81 -18.77 8.93 -7.54
CA LYS A 81 -19.99 8.37 -6.94
C LYS A 81 -19.71 7.59 -5.66
N VAL A 82 -18.69 6.72 -5.68
CA VAL A 82 -18.29 5.93 -4.51
C VAL A 82 -17.88 6.86 -3.37
N ARG A 83 -17.03 7.86 -3.63
CA ARG A 83 -16.62 8.84 -2.61
C ARG A 83 -17.82 9.61 -2.02
N ALA A 84 -18.71 10.12 -2.87
CA ALA A 84 -19.93 10.78 -2.40
C ALA A 84 -20.87 9.84 -1.59
N ALA A 85 -20.89 8.54 -1.87
CA ALA A 85 -21.62 7.56 -1.08
C ALA A 85 -20.94 7.29 0.29
N ILE A 86 -19.62 7.17 0.33
CA ILE A 86 -18.82 7.04 1.56
C ILE A 86 -18.98 8.27 2.48
N GLU A 87 -18.94 9.47 1.90
CA GLU A 87 -19.13 10.75 2.60
C GLU A 87 -20.53 10.85 3.21
N ARG A 88 -21.58 10.48 2.45
CA ARG A 88 -22.98 10.43 2.97
C ARG A 88 -23.14 9.47 4.13
N LEU A 89 -22.44 8.33 4.11
CA LEU A 89 -22.40 7.36 5.21
C LEU A 89 -21.54 7.81 6.39
N ARG A 90 -20.82 8.94 6.27
CA ARG A 90 -19.89 9.48 7.28
C ARG A 90 -18.83 8.45 7.69
N LEU A 91 -18.23 7.78 6.71
CA LEU A 91 -17.15 6.81 6.91
C LEU A 91 -15.82 7.43 6.46
N PRO A 92 -15.02 8.07 7.35
CA PRO A 92 -13.76 8.70 6.95
C PRO A 92 -12.84 7.70 6.25
N THR A 93 -12.44 8.02 5.03
CA THR A 93 -11.71 7.13 4.12
C THR A 93 -10.77 7.99 3.27
N ALA A 94 -9.48 7.65 3.25
CA ALA A 94 -8.53 8.27 2.33
C ALA A 94 -8.57 7.57 0.97
N HIS A 95 -8.43 8.33 -0.11
CA HIS A 95 -8.46 7.85 -1.49
C HIS A 95 -7.22 8.31 -2.24
N LEU A 96 -6.33 7.37 -2.54
CA LEU A 96 -5.09 7.61 -3.28
C LEU A 96 -5.19 6.97 -4.67
N ILE A 97 -4.55 7.55 -5.67
CA ILE A 97 -4.41 6.95 -7.01
C ILE A 97 -3.05 6.25 -7.10
N THR A 98 -3.03 4.97 -7.46
CA THR A 98 -1.79 4.22 -7.63
C THR A 98 -1.13 4.54 -8.97
N VAL A 99 0.20 4.65 -8.97
CA VAL A 99 1.04 4.81 -10.15
C VAL A 99 1.85 3.53 -10.34
N GLY A 100 1.68 2.88 -11.50
CA GLY A 100 2.39 1.64 -11.85
C GLY A 100 1.50 0.40 -11.92
N GLY A 101 1.96 -0.67 -11.26
CA GLY A 101 1.53 -2.05 -11.33
C GLY A 101 2.40 -2.90 -12.25
N TRP A 102 2.41 -4.22 -12.04
CA TRP A 102 3.07 -5.19 -12.91
C TRP A 102 2.87 -4.90 -14.41
N ASP A 103 3.96 -5.05 -15.18
CA ASP A 103 4.08 -4.73 -16.60
C ASP A 103 3.89 -3.25 -17.00
N SER A 104 3.48 -2.36 -16.10
CA SER A 104 3.30 -0.94 -16.43
C SER A 104 4.63 -0.23 -16.71
N PRO A 105 4.64 0.80 -17.58
CA PRO A 105 5.83 1.62 -17.79
C PRO A 105 6.23 2.38 -16.53
N HIS A 106 7.52 2.35 -16.21
CA HIS A 106 8.07 3.28 -15.23
C HIS A 106 7.86 4.74 -15.67
N PRO A 107 7.72 5.70 -14.72
CA PRO A 107 7.54 7.11 -15.04
C PRO A 107 8.58 7.66 -16.03
N ASP A 108 8.14 8.40 -17.05
CA ASP A 108 9.06 8.93 -18.07
C ASP A 108 10.01 9.98 -17.45
N THR A 109 11.27 9.57 -17.34
CA THR A 109 12.38 10.34 -16.75
C THR A 109 12.93 11.48 -17.63
N SER A 110 12.23 11.87 -18.70
CA SER A 110 12.50 13.10 -19.46
C SER A 110 12.14 14.36 -18.66
N PHE A 111 11.34 14.21 -17.59
CA PHE A 111 10.89 15.27 -16.69
C PHE A 111 11.32 14.98 -15.25
N SER A 112 11.54 16.01 -14.44
CA SER A 112 11.81 15.85 -13.01
C SER A 112 10.57 15.42 -12.24
N GLY A 113 10.75 14.87 -11.03
CA GLY A 113 9.61 14.57 -10.15
C GLY A 113 8.80 15.81 -9.76
N SER A 114 9.42 16.99 -9.69
CA SER A 114 8.69 18.25 -9.49
C SER A 114 7.81 18.62 -10.68
N GLN A 115 8.29 18.46 -11.93
CA GLN A 115 7.48 18.69 -13.13
C GLN A 115 6.32 17.70 -13.21
N TRP A 116 6.57 16.42 -12.87
CA TRP A 116 5.51 15.42 -12.78
C TRP A 116 4.50 15.71 -11.68
N PHE A 117 4.94 16.20 -10.53
CA PHE A 117 4.04 16.65 -9.47
C PHE A 117 3.13 17.79 -9.93
N ASP A 118 3.67 18.84 -10.57
CA ASP A 118 2.87 19.97 -11.04
C ASP A 118 1.77 19.51 -12.02
N VAL A 119 2.12 18.62 -12.96
CA VAL A 119 1.19 18.03 -13.94
C VAL A 119 0.14 17.15 -13.27
N TRP A 120 0.55 16.30 -12.33
CA TRP A 120 -0.36 15.43 -11.58
C TRP A 120 -1.30 16.23 -10.68
N ASN A 121 -0.82 17.28 -10.04
CA ASN A 121 -1.61 18.13 -9.14
C ASN A 121 -2.62 18.97 -9.93
N GLU A 122 -2.23 19.52 -11.08
CA GLU A 122 -3.14 20.16 -12.05
C GLU A 122 -4.23 19.20 -12.55
N TRP A 123 -3.86 17.97 -12.89
CA TRP A 123 -4.82 16.93 -13.31
C TRP A 123 -5.78 16.56 -12.19
N ASN A 124 -5.25 16.27 -10.99
CA ASN A 124 -6.02 15.85 -9.82
C ASN A 124 -7.05 16.92 -9.40
N LYS A 125 -6.66 18.20 -9.38
CA LYS A 125 -7.55 19.34 -9.08
C LYS A 125 -8.69 19.55 -10.08
N ARG A 126 -8.60 18.97 -11.28
CA ARG A 126 -9.65 19.04 -12.32
C ARG A 126 -10.63 17.86 -12.26
N LEU A 127 -10.38 16.86 -11.41
CA LEU A 127 -11.30 15.75 -11.20
C LEU A 127 -12.55 16.23 -10.43
N PRO A 128 -13.72 15.56 -10.57
CA PRO A 128 -14.91 15.90 -9.81
C PRO A 128 -14.72 15.82 -8.29
N VAL A 129 -13.86 14.91 -7.83
CA VAL A 129 -13.39 14.80 -6.43
C VAL A 129 -11.89 14.46 -6.45
N PRO A 130 -10.98 15.40 -6.14
CA PRO A 130 -9.53 15.18 -6.17
C PRO A 130 -9.07 14.11 -5.17
N PHE A 131 -8.18 13.20 -5.56
CA PHE A 131 -7.51 12.24 -4.68
C PHE A 131 -6.70 12.94 -3.58
N ASP A 132 -6.62 12.30 -2.42
CA ASP A 132 -5.90 12.83 -1.24
C ASP A 132 -4.37 12.67 -1.38
N GLY A 133 -3.93 11.89 -2.36
CA GLY A 133 -2.52 11.65 -2.69
C GLY A 133 -2.35 10.58 -3.76
N PHE A 134 -1.14 10.02 -3.84
CA PHE A 134 -0.81 8.89 -4.72
C PHE A 134 0.00 7.80 -4.00
N ASP A 135 -0.07 6.61 -4.57
CA ASP A 135 0.63 5.40 -4.17
C ASP A 135 1.62 5.00 -5.27
N TRP A 136 2.83 4.56 -4.90
CA TRP A 136 3.83 4.05 -5.85
C TRP A 136 3.89 2.52 -5.79
N ASP A 137 3.34 1.89 -6.82
CA ASP A 137 3.43 0.45 -7.06
C ASP A 137 4.25 0.18 -8.33
N LEU A 138 5.46 0.72 -8.40
CA LEU A 138 6.38 0.43 -9.52
C LEU A 138 6.97 -0.98 -9.35
N GLU A 139 6.76 -1.83 -10.34
CA GLU A 139 7.13 -3.26 -10.34
C GLU A 139 7.95 -3.65 -11.58
N GLY A 140 8.28 -4.94 -11.71
CA GLY A 140 8.92 -5.52 -12.89
C GLY A 140 7.99 -5.68 -14.10
N ASN A 141 8.52 -6.35 -15.13
CA ASN A 141 7.84 -6.59 -16.40
C ASN A 141 8.21 -7.98 -16.96
N ASP A 142 7.21 -8.73 -17.44
CA ASP A 142 7.30 -10.12 -17.91
C ASP A 142 8.31 -10.31 -19.07
N GLN A 143 8.66 -9.23 -19.79
CA GLN A 143 9.74 -9.24 -20.75
C GLN A 143 11.07 -8.89 -20.04
N LEU A 144 11.92 -9.89 -19.76
CA LEU A 144 13.24 -9.71 -19.12
C LEU A 144 14.14 -8.62 -19.74
N SER A 145 14.02 -8.36 -21.04
CA SER A 145 14.76 -7.31 -21.77
C SER A 145 14.11 -5.93 -21.72
N SER A 146 12.99 -5.77 -21.00
CA SER A 146 12.28 -4.50 -20.85
C SER A 146 13.09 -3.50 -20.03
N PRO A 147 13.16 -2.22 -20.41
CA PRO A 147 13.79 -1.18 -19.59
C PRO A 147 13.06 -0.94 -18.26
N ASN A 148 11.82 -1.46 -18.11
CA ASN A 148 11.09 -1.42 -16.85
C ASN A 148 11.56 -2.49 -15.85
N ASN A 149 12.50 -3.37 -16.19
CA ASN A 149 13.18 -4.22 -15.21
C ASN A 149 14.39 -3.52 -14.54
N GLU A 150 14.42 -2.18 -14.56
CA GLU A 150 15.48 -1.35 -14.01
C GLU A 150 14.92 -0.04 -13.42
N PHE A 151 15.07 0.16 -12.11
CA PHE A 151 14.97 1.51 -11.55
C PHE A 151 16.24 2.28 -11.89
N THR A 152 16.16 3.07 -12.95
CA THR A 152 17.24 4.01 -13.30
C THR A 152 17.44 5.03 -12.17
N PRO A 153 18.66 5.60 -12.00
CA PRO A 153 18.90 6.66 -11.02
C PRO A 153 17.92 7.84 -11.14
N ARG A 154 17.46 8.14 -12.36
CA ARG A 154 16.46 9.18 -12.62
C ARG A 154 15.05 8.75 -12.19
N CYS A 155 14.70 7.48 -12.32
CA CYS A 155 13.42 6.95 -11.84
C CYS A 155 13.33 7.09 -10.31
N LEU A 156 14.37 6.63 -9.59
CA LEU A 156 14.43 6.77 -8.12
C LEU A 156 14.38 8.25 -7.68
N GLN A 157 15.12 9.14 -8.36
CA GLN A 157 15.08 10.57 -8.05
C GLN A 157 13.71 11.20 -8.36
N LEU A 158 13.04 10.79 -9.43
CA LEU A 158 11.69 11.26 -9.80
C LEU A 158 10.68 10.89 -8.72
N VAL A 159 10.68 9.63 -8.25
CA VAL A 159 9.82 9.15 -7.16
C VAL A 159 10.05 9.96 -5.87
N LEU A 160 11.30 10.21 -5.50
CA LEU A 160 11.65 11.05 -4.35
C LEU A 160 11.16 12.49 -4.51
N ASP A 161 11.52 13.16 -5.60
CA ASP A 161 11.21 14.57 -5.85
C ASP A 161 9.70 14.82 -5.91
N MET A 162 8.94 13.94 -6.57
CA MET A 162 7.49 14.03 -6.68
C MET A 162 6.80 13.82 -5.33
N SER A 163 7.26 12.85 -4.53
CA SER A 163 6.73 12.58 -3.19
C SER A 163 7.02 13.73 -2.22
N ILE A 164 8.25 14.28 -2.25
CA ILE A 164 8.62 15.48 -1.48
C ILE A 164 7.75 16.69 -1.87
N ALA A 165 7.46 16.86 -3.17
CA ALA A 165 6.59 17.94 -3.65
C ALA A 165 5.13 17.74 -3.18
N ALA A 166 4.61 16.52 -3.20
CA ALA A 166 3.30 16.18 -2.66
C ALA A 166 3.17 16.47 -1.17
N LYS A 167 4.16 16.09 -0.35
CA LYS A 167 4.17 16.41 1.08
C LYS A 167 4.17 17.91 1.35
N ARG A 168 4.94 18.70 0.59
CA ARG A 168 4.93 20.17 0.69
C ARG A 168 3.59 20.80 0.33
N ALA A 169 2.80 20.14 -0.50
CA ALA A 169 1.45 20.56 -0.88
C ALA A 169 0.34 20.06 0.07
N GLY A 170 0.68 19.32 1.14
CA GLY A 170 -0.29 18.75 2.08
C GLY A 170 -1.03 17.52 1.57
N LEU A 171 -0.48 16.82 0.57
CA LEU A 171 -1.02 15.60 0.00
C LEU A 171 -0.30 14.36 0.57
N LEU A 172 -0.91 13.19 0.37
CA LEU A 172 -0.33 11.91 0.75
C LEU A 172 0.60 11.35 -0.33
N ALA A 173 1.65 10.64 0.09
CA ALA A 173 2.50 9.82 -0.78
C ALA A 173 2.83 8.50 -0.08
N THR A 174 2.60 7.36 -0.72
CA THR A 174 2.86 6.03 -0.14
C THR A 174 3.73 5.17 -1.05
N LEU A 175 4.16 4.00 -0.58
CA LEU A 175 4.98 3.05 -1.32
C LEU A 175 4.43 1.63 -1.13
N ALA A 176 4.19 0.90 -2.21
CA ALA A 176 3.77 -0.49 -2.20
C ALA A 176 4.89 -1.46 -2.62
N PRO A 177 6.02 -1.56 -1.91
CA PRO A 177 7.11 -2.41 -2.36
C PRO A 177 6.75 -3.89 -2.28
N PRO A 178 6.99 -4.68 -3.34
CA PRO A 178 7.10 -6.13 -3.21
C PRO A 178 8.19 -6.51 -2.20
N GLN A 179 8.01 -7.58 -1.43
CA GLN A 179 8.86 -7.85 -0.27
C GLN A 179 10.36 -7.96 -0.60
N SER A 180 10.74 -8.57 -1.72
CA SER A 180 12.13 -8.68 -2.16
C SER A 180 12.77 -7.31 -2.48
N TYR A 181 11.96 -6.29 -2.76
CA TYR A 181 12.33 -4.91 -3.04
C TYR A 181 12.57 -4.13 -1.72
N PHE A 182 12.27 -4.75 -0.57
CA PHE A 182 12.28 -4.15 0.78
C PHE A 182 12.66 -5.20 1.85
N ASP A 183 13.64 -6.04 1.54
CA ASP A 183 13.99 -7.22 2.32
C ASP A 183 14.95 -6.90 3.47
N VAL A 184 14.41 -6.92 4.69
CA VAL A 184 15.12 -6.72 5.96
C VAL A 184 16.16 -7.82 6.26
N THR A 185 16.06 -8.99 5.64
CA THR A 185 16.95 -10.14 5.93
C THR A 185 18.32 -10.02 5.26
N THR A 186 18.48 -9.08 4.33
CA THR A 186 19.69 -8.91 3.52
C THR A 186 20.14 -7.45 3.45
N GLN A 187 21.45 -7.24 3.34
CA GLN A 187 22.04 -5.93 3.03
C GLN A 187 22.22 -5.71 1.52
N GLN A 188 21.90 -6.69 0.68
CA GLN A 188 22.07 -6.57 -0.76
C GLN A 188 21.12 -5.51 -1.31
N PHE A 189 21.69 -4.53 -2.03
CA PHE A 189 20.97 -3.57 -2.84
C PHE A 189 21.22 -3.88 -4.32
N ASN A 190 20.16 -3.94 -5.12
CA ASN A 190 20.25 -3.77 -6.57
C ASN A 190 19.11 -2.87 -7.06
N ARG A 191 19.34 -2.19 -8.17
CA ARG A 191 18.37 -1.33 -8.86
C ARG A 191 17.81 -1.98 -10.13
N PHE A 192 18.45 -3.04 -10.62
CA PHE A 192 17.83 -3.97 -11.54
C PHE A 192 16.83 -4.83 -10.78
N LEU A 193 15.66 -5.05 -11.37
CA LEU A 193 14.59 -5.88 -10.82
C LEU A 193 14.70 -7.33 -11.30
N ASN A 194 15.51 -7.58 -12.34
CA ASN A 194 15.62 -8.89 -12.98
C ASN A 194 16.54 -9.91 -12.24
N ASN A 195 16.62 -9.85 -10.90
CA ASN A 195 17.45 -10.77 -10.12
C ASN A 195 16.71 -12.08 -9.80
N THR A 196 17.47 -13.13 -9.52
CA THR A 196 17.00 -14.40 -8.97
C THR A 196 17.36 -14.56 -7.48
N ASP A 197 16.64 -15.43 -6.77
CA ASP A 197 17.12 -16.09 -5.54
C ASP A 197 17.68 -17.47 -5.94
N PRO A 198 18.98 -17.76 -5.78
CA PRO A 198 19.57 -19.03 -6.20
C PRO A 198 19.12 -20.22 -5.35
N ASP A 199 18.60 -19.98 -4.14
CA ASP A 199 18.24 -21.02 -3.17
C ASP A 199 16.72 -21.30 -3.14
N PHE A 200 15.90 -20.45 -3.77
CA PHE A 200 14.45 -20.57 -3.81
C PHE A 200 13.90 -20.04 -5.13
N HIS A 201 13.38 -20.94 -5.98
CA HIS A 201 12.91 -20.64 -7.33
C HIS A 201 13.94 -19.88 -8.21
N PRO A 202 15.13 -20.47 -8.48
CA PRO A 202 16.16 -19.84 -9.30
C PRO A 202 15.74 -19.56 -10.76
N GLU A 203 14.64 -20.16 -11.23
CA GLU A 203 13.98 -19.85 -12.50
C GLU A 203 13.11 -18.58 -12.47
N PHE A 204 12.85 -18.01 -11.29
CA PHE A 204 12.11 -16.77 -11.14
C PHE A 204 13.06 -15.57 -11.09
N HIS A 205 12.82 -14.63 -11.99
CA HIS A 205 13.77 -13.59 -12.35
C HIS A 205 13.37 -12.18 -11.88
N TYR A 206 12.40 -11.99 -10.97
CA TYR A 206 11.88 -10.64 -10.68
C TYR A 206 12.06 -10.17 -9.23
N MET A 207 13.18 -10.56 -8.60
CA MET A 207 13.52 -10.16 -7.23
C MET A 207 14.18 -8.78 -7.19
N GLY A 208 13.61 -7.82 -6.43
CA GLY A 208 14.04 -6.42 -6.45
C GLY A 208 15.26 -6.04 -5.61
N ARG A 209 15.71 -6.90 -4.68
CA ARG A 209 16.88 -6.71 -3.78
C ARG A 209 16.99 -5.30 -3.17
N ASN A 210 16.10 -4.95 -2.24
CA ASN A 210 16.09 -3.67 -1.51
C ASN A 210 16.01 -2.39 -2.38
N SER A 211 15.56 -2.49 -3.63
CA SER A 211 15.44 -1.36 -4.56
C SER A 211 14.56 -0.21 -4.02
N TYR A 212 13.48 -0.51 -3.29
CA TYR A 212 12.64 0.49 -2.60
C TYR A 212 13.22 0.95 -1.27
N ALA A 213 13.99 0.11 -0.58
CA ALA A 213 14.60 0.49 0.70
C ALA A 213 15.55 1.69 0.54
N TYR A 214 16.15 1.84 -0.65
CA TYR A 214 16.89 3.04 -1.05
C TYR A 214 16.03 4.32 -1.02
N LEU A 215 14.76 4.27 -1.45
CA LEU A 215 13.87 5.44 -1.43
C LEU A 215 13.66 5.91 0.01
N LEU A 216 13.42 4.99 0.95
CA LEU A 216 13.23 5.33 2.35
C LEU A 216 14.53 5.83 3.03
N ALA A 217 15.70 5.30 2.65
CA ALA A 217 17.00 5.79 3.11
C ALA A 217 17.38 7.17 2.53
N ALA A 218 16.89 7.49 1.32
CA ALA A 218 17.22 8.73 0.61
C ALA A 218 16.23 9.87 0.87
N ALA A 219 15.00 9.56 1.26
CA ALA A 219 13.96 10.54 1.49
C ALA A 219 14.14 11.31 2.82
N PRO A 220 13.77 12.60 2.89
CA PRO A 220 13.57 13.28 4.16
C PRO A 220 12.57 12.53 5.05
N PRO A 221 12.76 12.48 6.39
CA PRO A 221 11.81 11.87 7.31
C PRO A 221 10.39 12.45 7.13
N GLY A 222 9.40 11.57 7.04
CA GLY A 222 8.00 11.95 6.78
C GLY A 222 7.64 12.21 5.30
N THR A 223 8.51 11.88 4.34
CA THR A 223 8.19 11.96 2.90
C THR A 223 7.11 10.96 2.47
N PHE A 224 7.11 9.77 3.06
CA PHE A 224 6.10 8.75 2.80
C PHE A 224 5.19 8.63 4.03
N ASP A 225 3.88 8.64 3.82
CA ASP A 225 2.87 8.54 4.90
C ASP A 225 2.61 7.08 5.29
N LEU A 226 2.72 6.17 4.32
CA LEU A 226 2.69 4.73 4.51
C LEU A 226 3.74 4.04 3.63
N VAL A 227 4.10 2.83 4.05
CA VAL A 227 4.77 1.81 3.26
C VAL A 227 3.99 0.51 3.48
N GLU A 228 3.45 -0.03 2.39
CA GLU A 228 2.57 -1.18 2.34
C GLU A 228 3.28 -2.38 1.68
N VAL A 229 4.09 -3.08 2.47
CA VAL A 229 4.98 -4.14 1.94
C VAL A 229 4.17 -5.35 1.50
N GLN A 230 4.25 -5.71 0.21
CA GLN A 230 3.52 -6.83 -0.38
C GLN A 230 4.19 -8.15 -0.05
N LEU A 231 3.61 -8.88 0.90
CA LEU A 231 4.09 -10.22 1.30
C LEU A 231 3.78 -11.32 0.28
N TYR A 232 3.05 -10.98 -0.78
CA TYR A 232 2.40 -11.92 -1.69
C TYR A 232 2.99 -11.89 -3.11
N GLU A 233 4.08 -11.16 -3.34
CA GLU A 233 4.81 -11.19 -4.62
C GLU A 233 5.12 -12.64 -5.04
N THR A 234 5.28 -12.88 -6.34
CA THR A 234 5.54 -14.25 -6.81
C THR A 234 6.87 -14.76 -6.22
N PHE A 235 6.79 -15.86 -5.46
CA PHE A 235 7.88 -16.45 -4.68
C PHE A 235 8.53 -15.51 -3.63
N ALA A 236 7.73 -14.65 -2.99
CA ALA A 236 8.15 -13.81 -1.86
C ALA A 236 8.95 -14.57 -0.78
N PRO A 237 9.90 -13.90 -0.07
CA PRO A 237 10.57 -14.45 1.11
C PRO A 237 9.62 -14.96 2.21
N ALA A 238 8.41 -14.40 2.29
CA ALA A 238 7.33 -14.88 3.12
C ALA A 238 6.89 -16.30 2.75
N LEU A 239 6.65 -16.57 1.45
CA LEU A 239 6.27 -17.90 0.97
C LEU A 239 7.38 -18.92 1.29
N ARG A 240 8.65 -18.59 1.02
CA ARG A 240 9.80 -19.43 1.38
C ARG A 240 9.77 -19.85 2.86
N SER A 241 9.43 -18.92 3.74
CA SER A 241 9.38 -19.17 5.19
C SER A 241 8.22 -20.11 5.57
N LEU A 242 7.04 -19.90 4.97
CA LEU A 242 5.86 -20.77 5.16
C LEU A 242 6.11 -22.18 4.62
N ASP A 243 6.71 -22.31 3.44
CA ASP A 243 7.02 -23.59 2.79
C ASP A 243 8.06 -24.41 3.57
N THR A 244 8.98 -23.74 4.28
CA THR A 244 9.88 -24.39 5.25
C THR A 244 9.22 -24.74 6.60
N GLY A 245 7.92 -24.50 6.75
CA GLY A 245 7.12 -24.91 7.90
C GLY A 245 7.01 -23.87 9.03
N MET A 246 7.38 -22.61 8.80
CA MET A 246 7.19 -21.56 9.81
C MET A 246 5.70 -21.21 9.96
N PRO A 247 5.12 -21.17 11.19
CA PRO A 247 3.75 -20.74 11.38
C PRO A 247 3.54 -19.29 10.93
N GLY A 248 2.43 -19.02 10.24
CA GLY A 248 2.15 -17.68 9.67
C GLY A 248 2.12 -16.55 10.70
N ALA A 249 1.56 -16.80 11.89
CA ALA A 249 1.53 -15.83 12.98
C ALA A 249 2.94 -15.51 13.52
N ASP A 250 3.78 -16.54 13.69
CA ASP A 250 5.17 -16.39 14.10
C ASP A 250 5.99 -15.64 13.05
N TYR A 251 5.77 -15.93 11.77
CA TYR A 251 6.42 -15.23 10.67
C TYR A 251 6.08 -13.73 10.68
N LEU A 252 4.79 -13.39 10.66
CA LEU A 252 4.33 -11.99 10.65
C LEU A 252 4.89 -11.21 11.84
N ARG A 253 4.85 -11.78 13.05
CA ARG A 253 5.40 -11.17 14.26
C ARG A 253 6.92 -10.99 14.20
N ALA A 254 7.66 -12.01 13.74
CA ALA A 254 9.11 -11.96 13.67
C ALA A 254 9.61 -10.99 12.60
N TRP A 255 9.02 -11.01 11.41
CA TRP A 255 9.38 -10.14 10.29
C TRP A 255 9.04 -8.67 10.56
N ALA A 256 7.81 -8.36 11.02
CA ALA A 256 7.42 -6.99 11.38
C ALA A 256 8.35 -6.41 12.46
N ALA A 257 8.70 -7.21 13.46
CA ALA A 257 9.57 -6.80 14.55
C ALA A 257 11.06 -6.64 14.16
N GLN A 258 11.49 -7.22 13.04
CA GLN A 258 12.80 -6.97 12.43
C GLN A 258 12.77 -5.69 11.58
N LEU A 259 11.77 -5.56 10.70
CA LEU A 259 11.60 -4.41 9.81
C LEU A 259 11.48 -3.10 10.59
N LEU A 260 10.75 -3.10 11.71
CA LEU A 260 10.61 -1.94 12.59
C LEU A 260 11.84 -1.68 13.50
N ALA A 261 12.73 -2.65 13.68
CA ALA A 261 14.03 -2.41 14.32
C ALA A 261 14.99 -1.66 13.39
N GLY A 262 14.72 -1.63 12.08
CA GLY A 262 15.58 -1.07 11.05
C GLY A 262 16.67 -2.04 10.61
N TRP A 263 17.20 -1.82 9.40
CA TRP A 263 18.29 -2.60 8.82
C TRP A 263 19.25 -1.71 8.03
N MET A 264 20.27 -2.31 7.44
CA MET A 264 21.25 -1.62 6.60
C MET A 264 21.16 -2.16 5.17
N ILE A 265 21.30 -1.29 4.18
CA ILE A 265 21.49 -1.67 2.77
C ILE A 265 22.86 -1.19 2.28
N ASN A 266 23.55 -2.00 1.47
CA ASN A 266 24.89 -1.69 0.98
C ASN A 266 24.84 -1.20 -0.48
N VAL A 267 24.81 0.12 -0.66
CA VAL A 267 24.68 0.75 -1.98
C VAL A 267 26.06 1.00 -2.59
N THR A 268 26.49 0.11 -3.49
CA THR A 268 27.76 0.24 -4.22
C THR A 268 27.61 1.01 -5.54
N ASP A 269 26.65 0.64 -6.39
CA ASP A 269 26.26 1.43 -7.56
C ASP A 269 27.19 1.26 -8.80
N PRO A 270 27.67 2.35 -9.44
CA PRO A 270 28.04 3.63 -8.81
C PRO A 270 27.20 4.88 -9.15
N GLN A 271 26.17 4.80 -9.98
CA GLN A 271 25.41 5.94 -10.52
C GLN A 271 24.53 6.73 -9.52
N LEU A 272 24.15 6.14 -8.39
CA LEU A 272 23.32 6.77 -7.35
C LEU A 272 24.10 7.79 -6.48
N PRO A 273 23.45 8.83 -5.92
CA PRO A 273 24.12 9.80 -5.06
C PRO A 273 24.52 9.23 -3.69
N LEU A 274 23.70 8.38 -3.07
CA LEU A 274 24.03 7.76 -1.79
C LEU A 274 24.84 6.47 -1.99
N LYS A 275 25.74 6.17 -1.03
CA LYS A 275 26.76 5.11 -1.12
C LYS A 275 27.06 4.46 0.24
N GLY A 276 27.52 3.22 0.18
CA GLY A 276 27.95 2.44 1.34
C GLY A 276 26.79 1.86 2.13
N LEU A 277 27.02 1.58 3.42
CA LEU A 277 25.99 1.09 4.32
C LEU A 277 25.05 2.24 4.73
N LEU A 278 23.84 2.23 4.18
CA LEU A 278 22.78 3.19 4.50
C LEU A 278 21.80 2.56 5.50
N PRO A 279 21.44 3.25 6.59
CA PRO A 279 20.40 2.79 7.49
C PRO A 279 19.02 2.99 6.86
N VAL A 280 18.15 2.01 7.03
CA VAL A 280 16.73 2.06 6.65
C VAL A 280 15.92 1.95 7.93
N HIS A 281 15.03 2.91 8.18
CA HIS A 281 14.17 2.92 9.34
C HIS A 281 12.74 3.28 8.93
N LEU A 282 11.78 2.46 9.36
CA LEU A 282 10.36 2.67 9.14
C LEU A 282 9.65 2.77 10.48
N GLU A 283 8.92 3.86 10.68
CA GLU A 283 8.13 4.09 11.90
C GLU A 283 6.91 3.14 11.93
N PRO A 284 6.53 2.55 13.09
CA PRO A 284 5.35 1.69 13.20
C PRO A 284 4.05 2.35 12.71
N SER A 285 3.92 3.67 12.91
CA SER A 285 2.82 4.53 12.45
C SER A 285 2.72 4.69 10.92
N ARG A 286 3.75 4.29 10.17
CA ARG A 286 3.82 4.36 8.70
C ARG A 286 3.92 2.98 8.04
N PHE A 287 3.89 1.90 8.81
CA PHE A 287 4.02 0.55 8.27
C PHE A 287 2.67 -0.17 8.27
N ILE A 288 2.27 -0.70 7.11
CA ILE A 288 1.22 -1.73 7.02
C ILE A 288 1.74 -2.94 6.23
N ALA A 289 1.25 -4.13 6.56
CA ALA A 289 1.59 -5.35 5.83
C ALA A 289 0.50 -5.66 4.81
N ALA A 290 0.86 -5.84 3.54
CA ALA A 290 -0.09 -6.10 2.47
C ALA A 290 -0.24 -7.61 2.19
N LEU A 291 -1.49 -8.06 2.14
CA LEU A 291 -1.94 -9.45 2.06
C LEU A 291 -2.59 -9.75 0.69
N SER A 292 -2.71 -11.03 0.36
CA SER A 292 -3.41 -11.50 -0.84
C SER A 292 -4.24 -12.74 -0.52
N PHE A 293 -5.21 -13.03 -1.38
CA PHE A 293 -6.00 -14.27 -1.36
C PHE A 293 -5.25 -15.46 -1.95
N ALA A 294 -4.08 -15.24 -2.55
CA ALA A 294 -3.36 -16.20 -3.40
C ALA A 294 -4.32 -16.89 -4.41
N PRO A 295 -4.95 -16.13 -5.35
CA PRO A 295 -5.88 -16.68 -6.33
C PRO A 295 -5.29 -17.87 -7.09
N GLY A 296 -6.14 -18.69 -7.71
CA GLY A 296 -5.72 -19.92 -8.40
C GLY A 296 -4.64 -19.76 -9.48
N SER A 297 -4.46 -18.56 -10.05
CA SER A 297 -3.34 -18.21 -10.94
C SER A 297 -1.99 -18.10 -10.24
N SER A 298 -1.98 -17.80 -8.93
CA SER A 298 -0.81 -17.63 -8.06
C SER A 298 -0.73 -18.64 -6.90
N ALA A 299 -1.66 -19.60 -6.83
CA ALA A 299 -1.68 -20.64 -5.81
C ALA A 299 -0.36 -21.45 -5.82
N GLY A 300 0.21 -21.67 -4.64
CA GLY A 300 1.56 -22.26 -4.49
C GLY A 300 2.71 -21.38 -5.00
N ARG A 301 2.45 -20.12 -5.36
CA ARG A 301 3.46 -19.15 -5.83
C ARG A 301 3.37 -17.79 -5.12
N SER A 302 2.44 -17.61 -4.21
CA SER A 302 2.16 -16.36 -3.50
C SER A 302 1.84 -16.68 -2.03
N ALA A 303 2.40 -15.94 -1.09
CA ALA A 303 2.15 -16.18 0.33
C ALA A 303 0.71 -15.84 0.71
N PHE A 304 0.12 -16.69 1.55
CA PHE A 304 -1.23 -16.52 2.07
C PHE A 304 -1.22 -16.65 3.59
N PHE A 305 -1.90 -15.73 4.27
CA PHE A 305 -2.05 -15.71 5.73
C PHE A 305 -3.55 -15.72 6.08
N TRP A 306 -3.96 -16.67 6.92
CA TRP A 306 -5.34 -16.72 7.39
C TRP A 306 -5.62 -15.56 8.36
N PRO A 307 -6.84 -14.99 8.39
CA PRO A 307 -7.14 -13.85 9.26
C PRO A 307 -6.92 -14.10 10.76
N ASP A 308 -7.07 -15.34 11.23
CA ASP A 308 -6.77 -15.74 12.61
C ASP A 308 -5.25 -15.67 12.91
N GLN A 309 -4.40 -16.10 11.98
CA GLN A 309 -2.94 -15.96 12.08
C GLN A 309 -2.51 -14.49 12.07
N VAL A 310 -3.18 -13.66 11.27
CA VAL A 310 -2.94 -12.20 11.22
C VAL A 310 -3.36 -11.56 12.54
N GLN A 311 -4.54 -11.92 13.07
CA GLN A 311 -5.03 -11.47 14.36
C GLN A 311 -4.07 -11.88 15.50
N GLU A 312 -3.66 -13.15 15.55
CA GLU A 312 -2.74 -13.68 16.56
C GLU A 312 -1.43 -12.90 16.56
N ALA A 313 -0.81 -12.70 15.38
CA ALA A 313 0.41 -11.92 15.24
C ALA A 313 0.23 -10.48 15.74
N TYR A 314 -0.87 -9.82 15.37
CA TYR A 314 -1.15 -8.44 15.75
C TYR A 314 -1.41 -8.28 17.26
N GLN A 315 -2.17 -9.20 17.85
CA GLN A 315 -2.55 -9.15 19.27
C GLN A 315 -1.41 -9.59 20.20
N ALA A 316 -0.54 -10.50 19.77
CA ALA A 316 0.62 -10.96 20.54
C ALA A 316 1.84 -10.02 20.45
N ALA A 317 1.88 -9.11 19.48
CA ALA A 317 3.00 -8.19 19.29
C ALA A 317 2.86 -6.89 20.10
N ASP A 318 4.00 -6.39 20.59
CA ASP A 318 4.09 -5.06 21.19
C ASP A 318 3.67 -3.97 20.16
N PRO A 319 2.90 -2.93 20.53
CA PRO A 319 2.48 -1.87 19.61
C PRO A 319 3.61 -1.16 18.86
N SER A 320 4.83 -1.10 19.41
CA SER A 320 6.02 -0.54 18.76
C SER A 320 6.72 -1.50 17.78
N ARG A 321 6.29 -2.78 17.74
CA ARG A 321 6.90 -3.88 16.97
C ARG A 321 5.91 -4.58 16.03
N ARG A 322 4.77 -3.96 15.77
CA ARG A 322 3.73 -4.44 14.85
C ARG A 322 3.35 -3.34 13.85
N PRO A 323 2.81 -3.67 12.67
CA PRO A 323 2.32 -2.66 11.74
C PRO A 323 1.16 -1.85 12.36
N ARG A 324 0.93 -0.64 11.85
CA ARG A 324 -0.28 0.15 12.15
C ARG A 324 -1.56 -0.59 11.74
N GLY A 325 -1.48 -1.45 10.74
CA GLY A 325 -2.60 -2.21 10.21
C GLY A 325 -2.19 -3.04 8.99
N TYR A 326 -3.14 -3.30 8.10
CA TYR A 326 -2.93 -4.20 6.96
C TYR A 326 -3.54 -3.63 5.68
N ALA A 327 -2.99 -4.05 4.54
CA ALA A 327 -3.60 -3.85 3.23
C ALA A 327 -3.98 -5.20 2.61
N PHE A 328 -4.83 -5.22 1.58
CA PHE A 328 -5.00 -6.43 0.77
C PHE A 328 -5.26 -6.14 -0.72
N TRP A 329 -4.64 -6.96 -1.58
CA TRP A 329 -4.96 -7.04 -3.00
C TRP A 329 -5.97 -8.17 -3.26
N ASN A 330 -7.22 -7.90 -3.62
CA ASN A 330 -7.87 -6.60 -3.83
C ASN A 330 -9.37 -6.64 -3.45
N ILE A 331 -10.09 -5.51 -3.53
CA ILE A 331 -11.53 -5.42 -3.21
C ILE A 331 -12.40 -6.35 -4.07
N GLY A 332 -12.09 -6.50 -5.36
CA GLY A 332 -12.81 -7.38 -6.28
C GLY A 332 -12.76 -8.87 -5.88
N MET A 333 -11.79 -9.23 -5.04
CA MET A 333 -11.58 -10.57 -4.52
C MET A 333 -12.20 -10.84 -3.14
N GLU A 334 -12.83 -9.86 -2.48
CA GLU A 334 -13.51 -10.07 -1.19
C GLU A 334 -14.60 -11.17 -1.29
N GLY A 335 -14.52 -12.18 -0.42
CA GLY A 335 -15.40 -13.34 -0.44
C GLY A 335 -15.04 -14.42 -1.48
N SER A 336 -13.93 -14.27 -2.21
CA SER A 336 -13.45 -15.27 -3.17
C SER A 336 -12.75 -16.46 -2.48
N LYS A 337 -12.49 -17.53 -3.25
CA LYS A 337 -11.78 -18.72 -2.79
C LYS A 337 -10.28 -18.47 -2.70
N VAL A 338 -9.66 -18.88 -1.59
CA VAL A 338 -8.22 -18.68 -1.33
C VAL A 338 -7.39 -19.92 -1.69
N ASN A 339 -6.20 -19.73 -2.26
CA ASN A 339 -5.18 -20.76 -2.53
C ASN A 339 -5.71 -22.09 -3.10
N ASN A 340 -6.61 -22.04 -4.10
CA ASN A 340 -7.31 -23.19 -4.68
C ASN A 340 -8.09 -24.09 -3.70
N THR A 341 -8.35 -23.63 -2.48
CA THR A 341 -9.20 -24.32 -1.49
C THR A 341 -10.69 -24.08 -1.77
N ASN A 342 -11.57 -24.73 -1.01
CA ASN A 342 -13.01 -24.42 -1.00
C ASN A 342 -13.41 -23.35 0.02
N SER A 343 -12.46 -22.88 0.84
CA SER A 343 -12.69 -21.83 1.82
C SER A 343 -12.67 -20.45 1.15
N THR A 344 -13.49 -19.55 1.67
CA THR A 344 -13.52 -18.13 1.27
C THR A 344 -13.02 -17.23 2.39
N VAL A 345 -12.52 -16.04 2.05
CA VAL A 345 -12.06 -15.03 3.01
C VAL A 345 -12.63 -13.66 2.62
N ALA A 346 -12.98 -12.86 3.63
CA ALA A 346 -13.28 -11.44 3.48
C ALA A 346 -12.35 -10.67 4.42
N PHE A 347 -11.25 -10.12 3.90
CA PHE A 347 -10.26 -9.42 4.69
C PHE A 347 -10.84 -8.14 5.31
N ALA A 348 -11.75 -7.43 4.65
CA ALA A 348 -12.29 -6.17 5.18
C ALA A 348 -12.94 -6.36 6.56
N SER A 349 -13.93 -7.25 6.65
CA SER A 349 -14.61 -7.60 7.90
C SER A 349 -13.73 -8.39 8.87
N SER A 350 -12.89 -9.31 8.38
CA SER A 350 -12.03 -10.11 9.28
C SER A 350 -10.97 -9.26 9.97
N LEU A 351 -10.31 -8.34 9.25
CA LEU A 351 -9.34 -7.42 9.83
C LEU A 351 -10.03 -6.43 10.79
N ASN A 352 -11.21 -5.92 10.43
CA ASN A 352 -11.95 -4.99 11.29
C ASN A 352 -12.41 -5.63 12.61
N SER A 353 -12.61 -6.95 12.64
CA SER A 353 -13.01 -7.68 13.86
C SER A 353 -12.03 -7.53 15.04
N PHE A 354 -10.75 -7.22 14.77
CA PHE A 354 -9.73 -7.00 15.80
C PHE A 354 -8.98 -5.66 15.70
N LEU A 355 -9.09 -4.94 14.57
CA LEU A 355 -8.55 -3.58 14.42
C LEU A 355 -9.54 -2.48 14.81
N HIS A 356 -10.84 -2.77 14.78
CA HIS A 356 -11.92 -1.85 15.18
C HIS A 356 -11.86 -0.48 14.47
N VAL A 357 -11.63 -0.48 13.16
CA VAL A 357 -11.62 0.71 12.29
C VAL A 357 -13.03 1.25 12.04
N ARG A 358 -14.04 0.35 11.98
CA ARG A 358 -15.46 0.68 11.88
C ARG A 358 -16.21 0.00 13.02
N ASP A 359 -17.16 0.72 13.63
CA ASP A 359 -18.10 0.14 14.57
C ASP A 359 -18.92 -0.96 13.87
N THR A 360 -18.80 -2.20 14.36
CA THR A 360 -19.59 -3.35 13.87
C THR A 360 -20.95 -3.47 14.56
N ALA A 361 -21.27 -2.55 15.46
CA ALA A 361 -22.60 -2.40 16.02
C ALA A 361 -23.56 -1.97 14.91
N VAL A 362 -24.36 -2.92 14.41
CA VAL A 362 -25.51 -2.63 13.56
C VAL A 362 -26.35 -1.57 14.28
N PRO A 363 -26.61 -0.40 13.67
CA PRO A 363 -27.53 0.56 14.27
C PRO A 363 -28.87 -0.15 14.48
N GLU A 364 -29.36 -0.19 15.72
CA GLU A 364 -30.74 -0.59 15.97
C GLU A 364 -31.62 0.26 15.04
N ALA A 365 -32.49 -0.39 14.28
CA ALA A 365 -33.35 0.31 13.34
C ALA A 365 -34.24 1.27 14.13
N THR A 366 -33.86 2.56 14.16
CA THR A 366 -34.67 3.60 14.77
C THR A 366 -35.91 3.78 13.92
N ASP A 367 -37.02 3.23 14.41
CA ASP A 367 -38.36 3.19 13.82
C ASP A 367 -39.04 4.60 13.77
N GLU A 368 -38.26 5.64 13.51
CA GLU A 368 -38.69 7.05 13.48
C GLU A 368 -38.75 7.60 12.04
N LEU A 369 -39.53 6.94 11.20
CA LEU A 369 -40.20 7.58 10.06
C LEU A 369 -41.69 7.18 9.99
N VAL A 370 -42.40 7.47 11.09
CA VAL A 370 -43.86 7.62 11.08
C VAL A 370 -44.22 8.94 11.78
N VAL A 371 -44.39 9.99 10.98
CA VAL A 371 -45.51 10.97 10.91
C VAL A 371 -45.27 11.86 9.68
#